data_AF-A0A381UCI8-F1
#
_entry.id   AF-A0A381UCI8-F1
#
_cell.length_a   1.000
_cell.length_b   1.000
_cell.length_c   1.000
_cell.angle_alpha   90.00
_cell.angle_beta   90.00
_cell.angle_gamma   90.00
#
_symmetry.space_group_name_H-M   'P 1'
#
loop_
_entity.id
_entity.type
_entity.pdbx_description
1 polymer ?
#
loop_
_entity_poly.entity_id
_entity_poly.type
_entity_poly.pdbx_seq_one_letter_code
_entity_poly.pdbx_strand_id
1 'polypeptide(L)'
;MGLSDTRIAITSFIYGCIGFCFSIWMMNYTMILDWPQNIGGKPSFSYLENMPAFVPIMFELTVYFAAHLMVITFYLRSKLWPFKKAENPIPETTDDKFLIEIKFDGSEKELKKLIDKTDVLEVKVHINKKSNHE
;
A
#
# COMPACT_ATOMS: atom_id res chain seq x y z
N MET A 1 -18.36 3.62 6.08
CA MET A 1 -17.65 4.25 7.21
C MET A 1 -17.35 5.74 7.03
N GLY A 2 -17.76 6.43 5.95
CA GLY A 2 -17.50 7.89 5.82
C GLY A 2 -16.02 8.29 5.72
N LEU A 3 -15.12 7.31 5.64
CA LEU A 3 -13.69 7.50 5.45
C LEU A 3 -13.40 7.81 3.98
N SER A 4 -12.38 8.63 3.74
CA SER A 4 -11.94 8.92 2.39
C SER A 4 -11.32 7.69 1.73
N ASP A 5 -11.54 7.55 0.41
CA ASP A 5 -11.02 6.44 -0.35
C ASP A 5 -9.49 6.43 -0.37
N THR A 6 -8.92 5.22 -0.34
CA THR A 6 -7.47 5.07 -0.42
C THR A 6 -7.00 5.20 -1.88
N ARG A 7 -5.90 5.94 -2.09
CA ARG A 7 -5.27 6.11 -3.41
C ARG A 7 -4.31 4.98 -3.82
N ILE A 8 -4.33 3.84 -3.13
CA ILE A 8 -3.39 2.74 -3.34
C ILE A 8 -3.58 2.08 -4.73
N ALA A 9 -4.82 2.00 -5.20
CA ALA A 9 -5.11 1.47 -6.54
C ALA A 9 -4.46 2.33 -7.64
N ILE A 10 -4.53 3.66 -7.52
CA ILE A 10 -3.95 4.60 -8.48
C ILE A 10 -2.42 4.45 -8.50
N THR A 11 -1.78 4.34 -7.33
CA THR A 11 -0.32 4.14 -7.27
C THR A 11 0.09 2.80 -7.89
N SER A 12 -0.69 1.73 -7.67
CA SER A 12 -0.42 0.42 -8.28
C SER A 12 -0.46 0.47 -9.81
N PHE A 13 -1.40 1.23 -10.39
CA PHE A 13 -1.48 1.42 -11.84
C PHE A 13 -0.24 2.12 -12.39
N ILE A 14 0.20 3.20 -11.72
CA ILE A 14 1.42 3.93 -12.09
C ILE A 14 2.65 3.02 -12.02
N TYR A 15 2.77 2.21 -10.96
CA TYR A 15 3.86 1.23 -10.83
C TYR A 15 3.84 0.16 -11.93
N GLY A 16 2.65 -0.29 -12.35
CA GLY A 16 2.49 -1.15 -13.51
C GLY A 16 3.01 -0.49 -14.80
N CYS A 17 2.63 0.76 -15.08
CA CYS A 17 3.13 1.49 -16.24
C CYS A 17 4.66 1.64 -16.24
N ILE A 18 5.26 1.89 -15.06
CA ILE A 18 6.71 1.96 -14.91
C ILE A 18 7.35 0.61 -15.22
N GLY A 19 6.82 -0.50 -14.69
CA GLY A 19 7.29 -1.85 -14.99
C GLY A 19 7.17 -2.20 -16.47
N PHE A 20 6.11 -1.76 -17.15
CA PHE A 20 5.91 -1.95 -18.58
C PHE A 20 6.99 -1.22 -19.39
N CYS A 21 7.16 0.08 -19.16
CA CYS A 21 8.17 0.89 -19.83
C CYS A 21 9.59 0.35 -19.57
N PHE A 22 9.87 -0.07 -18.33
CA PHE A 22 11.16 -0.65 -17.96
C PHE A 22 11.42 -1.96 -18.71
N SER A 23 10.43 -2.85 -18.82
CA SER A 23 10.58 -4.12 -19.55
C SER A 23 10.92 -3.90 -21.02
N ILE A 24 10.22 -2.99 -21.70
CA ILE A 24 10.48 -2.64 -23.11
C ILE A 24 11.88 -2.07 -23.27
N TRP A 25 12.25 -1.11 -22.41
CA TRP A 25 13.56 -0.47 -22.47
C TRP A 25 14.69 -1.48 -22.24
N MET A 26 14.58 -2.32 -21.22
CA MET A 26 15.57 -3.35 -20.88
C MET A 26 15.78 -4.32 -22.04
N MET A 27 14.70 -4.88 -22.59
CA MET A 27 14.81 -5.89 -23.66
C MET A 27 15.31 -5.27 -24.97
N ASN A 28 14.85 -4.07 -25.32
CA ASN A 28 15.34 -3.35 -26.49
C ASN A 28 16.83 -3.05 -26.37
N TYR A 29 17.28 -2.56 -25.21
CA TYR A 29 18.68 -2.28 -24.97
C TYR A 29 19.55 -3.53 -25.09
N THR A 30 19.25 -4.61 -24.36
CA THR A 30 20.12 -5.79 -24.33
C THR A 30 20.09 -6.59 -25.64
N MET A 31 18.91 -6.84 -26.22
CA MET A 31 18.78 -7.78 -27.35
C MET A 31 19.00 -7.16 -28.72
N ILE A 32 18.96 -5.83 -28.84
CA ILE A 32 19.01 -5.14 -30.14
C ILE A 32 20.16 -4.13 -30.19
N LEU A 33 20.27 -3.27 -29.19
CA LEU A 33 21.26 -2.18 -29.21
C LEU A 33 22.65 -2.62 -28.76
N ASP A 34 22.73 -3.31 -27.62
CA ASP A 34 24.02 -3.63 -26.98
C ASP A 34 24.68 -4.86 -27.61
N TRP A 35 23.96 -5.98 -27.69
CA TRP A 35 24.47 -7.21 -28.31
C TRP A 35 23.40 -7.96 -29.11
N PRO A 36 23.19 -7.59 -30.38
CA PRO A 36 22.28 -8.33 -31.26
C PRO A 36 22.87 -9.69 -31.66
N GLN A 37 22.40 -10.77 -31.04
CA GLN A 37 22.75 -12.16 -31.41
C GLN A 37 21.69 -12.80 -32.29
N ASN A 38 22.13 -13.52 -33.32
CA ASN A 38 21.25 -14.44 -34.04
C ASN A 38 21.12 -15.76 -33.25
N ILE A 39 20.06 -15.87 -32.45
CA ILE A 39 19.76 -17.06 -31.66
C ILE A 39 18.59 -17.80 -32.32
N GLY A 40 18.87 -18.96 -32.92
CA GLY A 40 17.85 -19.84 -33.49
C GLY A 40 17.15 -19.30 -34.73
N GLY A 41 17.79 -18.38 -35.47
CA GLY A 41 17.23 -17.80 -36.71
C GLY A 41 16.11 -16.79 -36.47
N LYS A 42 15.88 -16.37 -35.23
CA LYS A 42 14.86 -15.38 -34.91
C LYS A 42 15.28 -13.99 -35.40
N PRO A 43 14.37 -13.20 -35.96
CA PRO A 43 14.68 -11.83 -36.38
C PRO A 43 15.07 -10.98 -35.16
N SER A 44 16.33 -10.56 -35.09
CA SER A 44 16.88 -9.75 -33.98
C SER A 44 17.17 -8.30 -34.38
N PHE A 45 16.83 -7.91 -35.62
CA PHE A 45 17.13 -6.57 -36.16
C PHE A 45 16.11 -5.50 -35.75
N SER A 46 14.86 -5.89 -35.48
CA SER A 46 13.81 -4.98 -35.04
C SER A 46 13.04 -5.55 -33.86
N TYR A 47 12.71 -4.68 -32.89
CA TYR A 47 11.97 -5.05 -31.68
C TYR A 47 10.57 -5.58 -32.02
N LEU A 48 9.95 -5.05 -33.07
CA LEU A 48 8.61 -5.45 -33.49
C LEU A 48 8.57 -6.90 -34.02
N GLU A 49 9.64 -7.36 -34.67
CA GLU A 49 9.69 -8.69 -35.28
C GLU A 49 9.82 -9.80 -34.23
N ASN A 50 10.54 -9.54 -33.14
CA ASN A 50 10.72 -10.50 -32.03
C ASN A 50 9.78 -10.25 -30.85
N MET A 51 8.90 -9.24 -30.94
CA MET A 51 8.01 -8.81 -29.85
C MET A 51 7.22 -9.96 -29.20
N PRO A 52 6.65 -10.94 -29.94
CA PRO A 52 5.89 -12.03 -29.32
C PRO A 52 6.66 -12.84 -28.29
N ALA A 53 7.98 -13.00 -28.48
CA ALA A 53 8.84 -13.73 -27.53
C ALA A 53 9.05 -12.96 -26.21
N PHE A 54 8.84 -11.64 -26.23
CA PHE A 54 9.06 -10.75 -25.10
C PHE A 54 7.80 -10.49 -24.26
N VAL A 55 6.61 -10.80 -24.79
CA VAL A 55 5.32 -10.59 -24.11
C VAL A 55 5.27 -11.22 -22.70
N PRO A 56 5.70 -12.47 -22.49
CA PRO A 56 5.70 -13.05 -21.15
C PRO A 56 6.55 -12.26 -20.15
N ILE A 57 7.72 -11.77 -20.58
CA ILE A 57 8.61 -10.98 -19.72
C ILE A 57 8.00 -9.61 -19.40
N MET A 58 7.38 -8.95 -20.39
CA MET A 58 6.67 -7.69 -20.16
C MET A 58 5.53 -7.84 -19.16
N PHE A 59 4.77 -8.93 -19.25
CA PHE A 59 3.69 -9.25 -18.33
C PHE A 59 4.20 -9.52 -16.91
N GLU A 60 5.21 -10.37 -16.74
CA GLU A 60 5.73 -10.68 -15.41
C GLU A 60 6.35 -9.46 -14.73
N LEU A 61 7.10 -8.62 -15.47
CA LEU A 61 7.68 -7.39 -14.93
C LEU A 61 6.60 -6.37 -14.54
N THR A 62 5.54 -6.22 -15.33
CA THR A 62 4.44 -5.31 -14.96
C THR A 62 3.75 -5.73 -13.68
N VAL A 63 3.45 -7.02 -13.53
CA VAL A 63 2.85 -7.57 -12.30
C VAL A 63 3.80 -7.45 -11.12
N TYR A 64 5.08 -7.76 -11.30
CA TYR A 64 6.10 -7.68 -10.26
C TYR A 64 6.21 -6.27 -9.67
N PHE A 65 6.36 -5.25 -10.52
CA PHE A 65 6.48 -3.85 -10.09
C PHE A 65 5.19 -3.35 -9.45
N ALA A 66 4.03 -3.65 -10.04
CA ALA A 66 2.74 -3.25 -9.50
C ALA A 66 2.53 -3.80 -8.07
N ALA A 67 2.79 -5.10 -7.86
CA ALA A 67 2.58 -5.75 -6.57
C ALA A 67 3.58 -5.28 -5.50
N HIS A 68 4.89 -5.36 -5.78
CA HIS A 68 5.91 -5.09 -4.76
C HIS A 68 5.93 -3.62 -4.33
N LEU A 69 5.86 -2.68 -5.28
CA LEU A 69 5.87 -1.26 -4.95
C LEU A 69 4.60 -0.86 -4.19
N MET A 70 3.45 -1.51 -4.48
CA MET A 70 2.22 -1.29 -3.72
C MET A 70 2.34 -1.76 -2.26
N VAL A 71 2.90 -2.95 -2.02
CA VAL A 71 3.14 -3.47 -0.66
C VAL A 71 4.11 -2.58 0.12
N ILE A 72 5.20 -2.17 -0.51
CA ILE A 72 6.17 -1.24 0.12
C ILE A 72 5.51 0.09 0.45
N THR A 73 4.74 0.66 -0.48
CA THR A 73 4.00 1.91 -0.27
C THR A 73 3.01 1.80 0.88
N PHE A 74 2.33 0.65 1.01
CA PHE A 74 1.43 0.37 2.12
C PHE A 74 2.18 0.35 3.46
N TYR A 75 3.32 -0.34 3.56
CA TYR A 75 4.11 -0.35 4.80
C TYR A 75 4.63 1.03 5.19
N LEU A 76 5.14 1.81 4.23
CA LEU A 76 5.62 3.17 4.48
C LEU A 76 4.50 4.10 4.93
N ARG A 77 3.35 4.06 4.25
CA ARG A 77 2.20 4.93 4.56
C ARG A 77 1.55 4.58 5.90
N SER A 78 1.46 3.29 6.22
CA SER A 78 0.89 2.80 7.48
C SER A 78 1.91 2.79 8.64
N LYS A 79 3.16 3.21 8.37
CA LYS A 79 4.29 3.19 9.32
C LYS A 79 4.45 1.81 9.97
N LEU A 80 4.38 0.75 9.17
CA LEU A 80 4.56 -0.62 9.62
C LEU A 80 6.00 -1.05 9.35
N TRP A 81 6.71 -1.43 10.40
CA TRP A 81 8.12 -1.84 10.34
C TRP A 81 8.32 -3.04 11.27
N PRO A 82 9.22 -3.98 10.95
CA PRO A 82 9.44 -5.17 11.78
C PRO A 82 9.73 -4.89 13.26
N PHE A 83 10.35 -3.75 13.57
CA PHE A 83 10.74 -3.36 14.92
C PHE A 83 9.80 -2.32 15.57
N LYS A 84 8.65 -2.03 14.95
CA LYS A 84 7.68 -1.11 15.54
C LYS A 84 6.95 -1.81 16.70
N LYS A 85 6.92 -1.16 17.87
CA LYS A 85 6.12 -1.63 19.00
C LYS A 85 4.63 -1.54 18.67
N ALA A 86 3.85 -2.54 19.05
CA ALA A 86 2.41 -2.52 18.88
C ALA A 86 1.78 -1.39 19.71
N GLU A 87 0.90 -0.61 19.08
CA GLU A 87 0.22 0.55 19.69
C GLU A 87 -1.23 0.20 20.10
N ASN A 88 -1.47 -1.06 20.48
CA ASN A 88 -2.80 -1.53 20.85
C ASN A 88 -3.18 -1.02 22.25
N PRO A 89 -4.25 -0.21 22.41
CA PRO A 89 -4.65 0.32 23.73
C PRO A 89 -5.12 -0.78 24.69
N ILE A 90 -5.75 -1.83 24.16
CA ILE A 90 -6.23 -3.00 24.89
C ILE A 90 -5.93 -4.23 24.03
N PRO A 91 -5.16 -5.23 24.50
CA PRO A 91 -4.82 -6.43 23.71
C PRO A 91 -6.03 -7.21 23.20
N GLU A 92 -7.11 -7.25 24.00
CA GLU A 92 -8.37 -7.94 23.70
C GLU A 92 -9.08 -7.39 22.45
N THR A 93 -8.68 -6.21 21.94
CA THR A 93 -9.28 -5.65 20.72
C THR A 93 -8.93 -6.40 19.44
N THR A 94 -7.94 -7.28 19.52
CA THR A 94 -7.54 -8.12 18.39
C THR A 94 -8.34 -9.42 18.35
N ASP A 95 -8.93 -9.83 19.47
CA ASP A 95 -9.58 -11.15 19.64
C ASP A 95 -11.11 -11.04 19.66
N ASP A 96 -11.68 -10.26 20.60
CA ASP A 96 -13.13 -10.34 20.92
C ASP A 96 -13.83 -8.97 20.97
N LYS A 97 -13.12 -7.90 21.32
CA LYS A 97 -13.75 -6.61 21.64
C LYS A 97 -13.50 -5.54 20.57
N PHE A 98 -14.52 -4.73 20.26
CA PHE A 98 -14.34 -3.52 19.45
C PHE A 98 -14.10 -2.32 20.37
N LEU A 99 -13.11 -1.49 20.03
CA LEU A 99 -12.79 -0.25 20.75
C LEU A 99 -13.11 0.97 19.88
N ILE A 100 -13.83 1.92 20.46
CA ILE A 100 -14.03 3.25 19.87
C ILE A 100 -13.38 4.27 20.79
N GLU A 101 -12.28 4.87 20.34
CA GLU A 101 -11.64 5.99 21.03
C GLU A 101 -12.18 7.31 20.48
N ILE A 102 -12.86 8.08 21.33
CA ILE A 102 -13.37 9.41 20.97
C ILE A 102 -12.51 10.45 21.69
N LYS A 103 -11.71 11.21 20.94
CA LYS A 103 -11.04 12.40 21.45
C LYS A 103 -12.06 13.54 21.51
N PHE A 104 -12.41 13.97 22.71
CA PHE A 104 -13.41 15.00 22.93
C PHE A 104 -12.83 16.15 23.76
N ASP A 105 -12.90 17.37 23.22
CA ASP A 105 -12.40 18.61 23.87
C ASP A 105 -13.57 19.46 24.45
N GLY A 106 -14.75 18.86 24.73
CA GLY A 106 -15.98 19.56 25.15
C GLY A 106 -16.55 19.18 26.54
N SER A 107 -17.81 19.55 26.82
CA SER A 107 -18.49 19.29 28.11
C SER A 107 -18.96 17.83 28.26
N GLU A 108 -18.61 17.19 29.38
CA GLU A 108 -18.96 15.78 29.72
C GLU A 108 -20.43 15.39 29.53
N LYS A 109 -21.36 16.35 29.58
CA LYS A 109 -22.81 16.11 29.45
C LYS A 109 -23.23 15.67 28.05
N GLU A 110 -22.55 16.14 27.01
CA GLU A 110 -22.85 15.74 25.62
C GLU A 110 -22.29 14.35 25.31
N LEU A 111 -21.13 14.02 25.89
CA LEU A 111 -20.53 12.70 25.76
C LEU A 111 -21.43 11.62 26.36
N LYS A 112 -21.98 11.87 27.55
CA LYS A 112 -22.92 10.93 28.21
C LYS A 112 -24.18 10.70 27.36
N LYS A 113 -24.74 11.73 26.73
CA LYS A 113 -25.90 11.58 25.83
C LYS A 113 -25.61 10.72 24.59
N LEU A 114 -24.37 10.70 24.10
CA LEU A 114 -23.96 9.85 22.96
C LEU A 114 -23.74 8.40 23.40
N ILE A 115 -23.16 8.21 24.59
CA ILE A 115 -22.97 6.89 25.21
C ILE A 115 -24.33 6.26 25.52
N ASP A 116 -25.26 6.99 26.13
CA ASP A 116 -26.58 6.48 26.51
C ASP A 116 -27.44 6.08 25.30
N LYS A 117 -27.14 6.59 24.10
CA LYS A 117 -27.81 6.20 22.85
C LYS A 117 -27.26 4.92 22.23
N THR A 118 -26.10 4.46 22.67
CA THR A 118 -25.35 3.37 22.04
C THR A 118 -25.24 2.23 23.04
N ASP A 119 -25.33 0.99 22.58
CA ASP A 119 -25.11 -0.17 23.45
C ASP A 119 -23.59 -0.33 23.69
N VAL A 120 -23.15 -0.10 24.93
CA VAL A 120 -21.72 -0.07 25.30
C VAL A 120 -21.46 -1.02 26.46
N LEU A 121 -20.54 -1.96 26.24
CA LEU A 121 -20.12 -2.94 27.26
C LEU A 121 -19.30 -2.32 28.40
N GLU A 122 -18.34 -1.45 28.08
CA GLU A 122 -17.47 -0.83 29.09
C GLU A 122 -17.00 0.56 28.62
N VAL A 123 -16.98 1.54 29.52
CA VAL A 123 -16.50 2.90 29.27
C VAL A 123 -15.33 3.22 30.20
N LYS A 124 -14.14 3.50 29.63
CA LYS A 124 -12.97 3.98 30.36
C LYS A 124 -12.67 5.42 29.96
N VAL A 125 -12.63 6.32 30.93
CA VAL A 125 -12.26 7.73 30.72
C VAL A 125 -10.80 7.91 31.08
N HIS A 126 -9.97 8.20 30.08
CA HIS A 126 -8.56 8.55 30.27
C HIS A 126 -8.39 10.06 30.17
N ILE A 127 -8.10 10.73 31.28
CA ILE A 127 -7.79 12.16 31.31
C ILE A 127 -6.32 12.34 30.90
N ASN A 128 -6.08 12.60 29.62
CA ASN A 128 -4.77 13.02 29.15
C ASN A 128 -4.58 14.50 29.49
N LYS A 129 -3.82 14.81 30.56
CA LYS A 129 -3.26 16.15 30.77
C LYS A 129 -2.33 16.43 29.58
N LYS A 130 -2.70 17.37 28.71
CA LYS A 130 -1.81 17.91 27.66
C LYS A 130 -0.49 18.32 28.34
N SER A 131 0.56 17.54 28.15
CA SER A 131 1.92 17.97 28.42
C SER A 131 2.26 19.04 27.39
N ASN A 132 2.22 20.31 27.80
CA ASN A 132 2.88 21.39 27.08
C ASN A 132 4.35 21.00 26.90
N HIS A 133 4.76 20.72 25.68
CA HIS A 133 6.14 20.91 25.26
C HIS A 133 6.11 21.55 23.87
N GLU A 134 6.85 22.64 23.79
CA GLU A 134 7.10 23.55 22.67
C GLU A 134 7.48 22.83 21.36
#